data_AF-A0A9Q1BLB7-F1
#
_entry.id   AF-A0A9Q1BLB7-F1
#
_cell.length_a   1.000
_cell.length_b   1.000
_cell.length_c   1.000
_cell.angle_alpha   90.00
_cell.angle_beta   90.00
_cell.angle_gamma   90.00
#
_symmetry.space_group_name_H-M   'P 1'
#
loop_
_entity.id
_entity.type
_entity.pdbx_description
1 polymer ?
#
loop_
_entity_poly.entity_id
_entity_poly.type
_entity_poly.pdbx_seq_one_letter_code
_entity_poly.pdbx_strand_id
1 'polypeptide(L)'
;MNLFTGWHTAVQHLNQYPENLTAELCQEVIALLQYSKGQIDVENFTQSLQSCGVDCSTKSVQEAANVLTCVFRHAAESKLDPEKLKSQLRDAVTWSESTVAIVIKAWSDQKSHLISVADAYKALNVGKLVDFKWKLGLAMSSSSCKNLNSPYIVVSMKIASPSGEVQLQSFEMTVPEFKHFSKQMKDMAAVMETV
;
A
#
# COMPACT_ATOMS: atom_id res chain seq x y z
N MET A 1 16.55 -10.02 2.97
CA MET A 1 16.03 -10.47 4.27
C MET A 1 15.00 -11.56 3.99
N ASN A 2 15.20 -12.77 4.52
CA ASN A 2 14.51 -14.01 4.12
C ASN A 2 13.02 -14.01 4.51
N LEU A 3 12.16 -13.38 3.71
CA LEU A 3 10.71 -13.33 3.94
C LEU A 3 10.04 -14.71 3.78
N PHE A 4 10.57 -15.57 2.90
CA PHE A 4 9.93 -16.85 2.58
C PHE A 4 10.13 -17.97 3.62
N THR A 5 11.28 -18.02 4.30
CA THR A 5 11.51 -19.04 5.34
C THR A 5 10.80 -18.68 6.64
N GLY A 6 10.77 -17.39 7.00
CA GLY A 6 10.02 -16.92 8.17
C GLY A 6 8.50 -17.10 8.04
N TRP A 7 7.96 -16.96 6.82
CA TRP A 7 6.52 -17.12 6.57
C TRP A 7 6.00 -18.51 6.95
N HIS A 8 6.66 -19.58 6.49
CA HIS A 8 6.20 -20.95 6.72
C HIS A 8 6.20 -21.29 8.22
N THR A 9 7.28 -20.94 8.92
CA THR A 9 7.40 -21.15 10.36
C THR A 9 6.37 -20.33 11.14
N ALA A 10 6.12 -19.09 10.75
CA ALA A 10 5.13 -18.22 11.38
C ALA A 10 3.69 -18.76 11.23
N VAL A 11 3.34 -19.26 10.04
CA VAL A 11 2.04 -19.92 9.81
C VAL A 11 1.92 -21.21 10.62
N GLN A 12 3.00 -21.99 10.73
CA GLN A 12 3.01 -23.18 11.59
C GLN A 12 2.77 -22.85 13.06
N HIS A 13 3.37 -21.78 13.58
CA HIS A 13 3.08 -21.31 14.93
C HIS A 13 1.62 -20.84 15.09
N LEU A 14 1.09 -20.08 14.13
CA LEU A 14 -0.32 -19.66 14.10
C LEU A 14 -1.29 -20.86 14.15
N ASN A 15 -0.96 -21.97 13.51
CA ASN A 15 -1.80 -23.17 13.55
C ASN A 15 -1.82 -23.86 14.92
N GLN A 16 -0.86 -23.59 15.79
CA GLN A 16 -0.79 -24.14 17.15
C GLN A 16 -1.50 -23.26 18.19
N TYR A 17 -1.87 -22.04 17.81
CA TYR A 17 -2.51 -21.11 18.73
C TYR A 17 -3.96 -21.52 18.98
N PRO A 18 -4.45 -21.35 20.23
CA PRO A 18 -5.87 -21.48 20.54
C PRO A 18 -6.73 -20.57 19.65
N GLU A 19 -7.94 -21.02 19.32
CA GLU A 19 -8.83 -20.29 18.40
C GLU A 19 -9.17 -18.88 18.90
N ASN A 20 -9.37 -18.73 20.22
CA ASN A 20 -9.65 -17.45 20.85
C ASN A 20 -8.46 -16.47 20.71
N LEU A 21 -7.25 -16.93 20.98
CA LEU A 21 -6.04 -16.11 20.88
C LEU A 21 -5.69 -15.80 19.41
N THR A 22 -5.96 -16.73 18.49
CA THR A 22 -5.82 -16.46 17.05
C THR A 22 -6.80 -15.38 16.59
N ALA A 23 -8.05 -15.45 17.06
CA ALA A 23 -9.06 -14.45 16.74
C ALA A 23 -8.71 -13.06 17.32
N GLU A 24 -8.22 -13.02 18.56
CA GLU A 24 -7.78 -11.79 19.21
C GLU A 24 -6.58 -11.17 18.49
N LEU A 25 -5.59 -11.98 18.08
CA LEU A 25 -4.45 -11.49 17.28
C LEU A 25 -4.91 -10.92 15.93
N CYS A 26 -5.89 -11.55 15.28
CA CYS A 26 -6.49 -11.00 14.07
C CYS A 26 -7.13 -9.62 14.34
N GLN A 27 -7.88 -9.45 15.43
CA GLN A 27 -8.49 -8.17 15.77
C GLN A 27 -7.44 -7.09 16.07
N GLU A 28 -6.38 -7.44 16.79
CA GLU A 28 -5.24 -6.58 17.08
C GLU A 28 -4.52 -6.10 15.82
N VAL A 29 -4.27 -7.01 14.88
CA VAL A 29 -3.69 -6.69 13.56
C VAL A 29 -4.64 -5.82 12.74
N ILE A 30 -5.94 -6.09 12.77
CA ILE A 30 -6.94 -5.28 12.05
C ILE A 30 -6.98 -3.86 12.65
N ALA A 31 -6.97 -3.71 13.97
CA ALA A 31 -6.93 -2.42 14.64
C ALA A 31 -5.65 -1.63 14.30
N LEU A 32 -4.51 -2.33 14.22
CA LEU A 32 -3.25 -1.75 13.74
C LEU A 32 -3.38 -1.25 12.30
N LEU A 33 -3.95 -2.05 11.39
CA LEU A 33 -4.15 -1.68 9.98
C LEU A 33 -5.17 -0.55 9.79
N GLN A 34 -6.11 -0.40 10.72
CA GLN A 34 -7.08 0.71 10.76
C GLN A 34 -6.50 1.98 11.40
N TYR A 35 -5.25 1.96 11.86
CA TYR A 35 -4.62 3.04 12.63
C TYR A 35 -5.36 3.40 13.93
N SER A 36 -6.22 2.51 14.44
CA SER A 36 -6.91 2.68 15.73
C SER A 36 -6.05 2.20 16.90
N LYS A 37 -5.01 1.40 16.64
CA LYS A 37 -3.99 0.99 17.61
C LYS A 37 -2.58 1.22 17.04
N GLY A 38 -1.68 1.76 17.85
CA GLY A 38 -0.33 2.13 17.41
C GLY A 38 0.67 0.96 17.34
N GLN A 39 0.48 -0.07 18.17
CA GLN A 39 1.33 -1.26 18.20
C GLN A 39 0.57 -2.46 18.79
N ILE A 40 0.97 -3.66 18.38
CA ILE A 40 0.50 -4.90 18.98
C ILE A 40 1.33 -5.16 20.24
N ASP A 41 0.67 -5.48 21.34
CA ASP A 41 1.34 -5.77 22.61
C ASP A 41 1.82 -7.23 22.62
N VAL A 42 2.96 -7.45 21.97
CA VAL A 42 3.54 -8.77 21.73
C VAL A 42 3.92 -9.47 23.04
N GLU A 43 4.34 -8.71 24.06
CA GLU A 43 4.76 -9.25 25.36
C GLU A 43 3.59 -9.85 26.12
N ASN A 44 2.48 -9.09 26.24
CA ASN A 44 1.26 -9.58 26.87
C ASN A 44 0.67 -10.77 26.10
N PHE A 45 0.70 -10.73 24.77
CA PHE A 45 0.21 -11.84 23.94
C PHE A 45 1.04 -13.12 24.11
N THR A 46 2.37 -12.99 24.23
CA THR A 46 3.27 -14.12 24.49
C THR A 46 2.98 -14.74 25.85
N GLN A 47 2.77 -13.92 26.88
CA GLN A 47 2.43 -14.40 28.22
C GLN A 47 1.08 -15.13 28.25
N SER A 48 0.07 -14.63 27.54
CA SER A 48 -1.24 -15.29 27.41
C SER A 48 -1.15 -16.64 26.71
N LEU A 49 -0.38 -16.74 25.63
CA LEU A 49 -0.14 -17.99 24.92
C LEU A 49 0.61 -19.02 25.78
N GLN A 50 1.65 -18.58 26.50
CA GLN A 50 2.39 -19.44 27.43
C GLN A 50 1.51 -19.94 28.58
N SER A 51 0.60 -19.10 29.07
CA SER A 51 -0.37 -19.49 30.12
C SER A 51 -1.36 -20.56 29.64
N CYS A 52 -1.57 -20.67 28.32
CA CYS A 52 -2.35 -21.73 27.69
C CYS A 52 -1.52 -22.98 27.32
N GLY A 53 -0.24 -23.03 27.70
CA GLY A 53 0.65 -24.17 27.43
C GLY A 53 1.27 -24.20 26.03
N VAL A 54 1.22 -23.08 25.28
CA VAL A 54 1.88 -22.95 23.98
C VAL A 54 3.31 -22.46 24.17
N ASP A 55 4.29 -23.26 23.74
CA ASP A 55 5.68 -22.82 23.71
C ASP A 55 5.88 -21.81 22.57
N CYS A 56 6.00 -20.53 22.94
CA CYS A 56 6.16 -19.44 22.00
C CYS A 56 7.07 -18.34 22.55
N SER A 57 7.72 -17.64 21.64
CA SER A 57 8.59 -16.49 21.93
C SER A 57 7.94 -15.19 21.44
N THR A 58 8.38 -14.06 21.96
CA THR A 58 7.94 -12.74 21.45
C THR A 58 8.22 -12.59 19.95
N LYS A 59 9.33 -13.15 19.47
CA LYS A 59 9.67 -13.19 18.06
C LYS A 59 8.65 -13.98 17.23
N SER A 60 8.22 -15.15 17.69
CA SER A 60 7.25 -15.97 16.95
C SER A 60 5.87 -15.31 16.89
N VAL A 61 5.45 -14.62 17.96
CA VAL A 61 4.21 -13.84 17.96
C VAL A 61 4.31 -12.64 17.00
N GLN A 62 5.43 -11.93 16.97
CA GLN A 62 5.65 -10.85 16.01
C GLN A 62 5.65 -11.35 14.56
N GLU A 63 6.26 -12.50 14.29
CA GLU A 63 6.25 -13.13 12.96
C GLU A 63 4.82 -13.52 12.54
N ALA A 64 4.04 -14.10 13.45
CA ALA A 64 2.63 -14.40 13.24
C ALA A 64 1.79 -13.13 12.93
N ALA A 65 1.98 -12.07 13.72
CA ALA A 65 1.31 -10.78 13.49
C ALA A 65 1.69 -10.18 12.13
N ASN A 66 2.96 -10.29 11.72
CA ASN A 66 3.42 -9.82 10.41
C ASN A 66 2.78 -10.61 9.26
N VAL A 67 2.64 -11.93 9.39
CA VAL A 67 1.93 -12.77 8.42
C VAL A 67 0.48 -12.30 8.27
N LEU A 68 -0.25 -12.16 9.37
CA LEU A 68 -1.64 -11.69 9.34
C LEU A 68 -1.76 -10.28 8.75
N THR A 69 -0.81 -9.40 9.08
CA THR A 69 -0.73 -8.04 8.52
C THR A 69 -0.60 -8.09 7.00
N CYS A 70 0.29 -8.94 6.48
CA CYS A 70 0.46 -9.14 5.05
C CYS A 70 -0.80 -9.71 4.39
N VAL A 71 -1.44 -10.70 5.00
CA VAL A 71 -2.69 -11.31 4.47
C VAL A 71 -3.80 -10.26 4.37
N PHE A 72 -4.10 -9.55 5.47
CA PHE A 72 -5.19 -8.57 5.47
C PHE A 72 -4.89 -7.35 4.58
N ARG A 73 -3.65 -6.88 4.54
CA ARG A 73 -3.25 -5.81 3.62
C ARG A 73 -3.42 -6.23 2.16
N HIS A 74 -2.95 -7.42 1.79
CA HIS A 74 -3.12 -7.94 0.44
C HIS A 74 -4.61 -8.10 0.06
N ALA A 75 -5.41 -8.62 0.99
CA ALA A 75 -6.85 -8.79 0.80
C ALA A 75 -7.57 -7.46 0.58
N ALA A 76 -7.21 -6.42 1.36
CA ALA A 76 -7.74 -5.08 1.21
C ALA A 76 -7.29 -4.41 -0.09
N GLU A 77 -6.00 -4.47 -0.42
CA GLU A 77 -5.45 -3.87 -1.64
C GLU A 77 -6.02 -4.49 -2.92
N SER A 78 -6.26 -5.80 -2.90
CA SER A 78 -6.80 -6.56 -4.03
C SER A 78 -8.33 -6.68 -3.99
N LYS A 79 -8.99 -6.08 -2.99
CA LYS A 79 -10.45 -6.07 -2.79
C LYS A 79 -11.05 -7.48 -2.84
N LEU A 80 -10.42 -8.43 -2.16
CA LEU A 80 -10.82 -9.84 -2.20
C LEU A 80 -12.09 -10.10 -1.41
N ASP A 81 -13.00 -10.88 -2.00
CA ASP A 81 -14.12 -11.46 -1.26
C ASP A 81 -13.65 -12.61 -0.34
N PRO A 82 -14.38 -12.88 0.75
CA PRO A 82 -14.01 -13.93 1.72
C PRO A 82 -13.75 -15.30 1.09
N GLU A 83 -14.56 -15.72 0.11
CA GLU A 83 -14.37 -17.01 -0.57
C GLU A 83 -13.08 -17.05 -1.41
N LYS A 84 -12.69 -15.93 -2.01
CA LYS A 84 -11.46 -15.83 -2.82
C LYS A 84 -10.22 -15.77 -1.93
N LEU A 85 -10.31 -15.11 -0.77
CA LEU A 85 -9.25 -15.15 0.23
C LEU A 85 -9.08 -16.57 0.79
N LYS A 86 -10.21 -17.26 1.05
CA LYS A 86 -10.21 -18.64 1.55
C LYS A 86 -9.57 -19.61 0.55
N SER A 87 -9.84 -19.48 -0.75
CA SER A 87 -9.20 -20.32 -1.76
C SER A 87 -7.69 -20.08 -1.81
N GLN A 88 -7.25 -18.82 -1.80
CA GLN A 88 -5.82 -18.49 -1.80
C GLN A 88 -5.08 -19.00 -0.55
N LEU A 89 -5.70 -18.94 0.63
CA LEU A 89 -5.12 -19.48 1.85
C LEU A 89 -5.08 -21.02 1.83
N ARG A 90 -6.05 -21.69 1.21
CA ARG A 90 -6.06 -23.16 1.05
C ARG A 90 -5.05 -23.65 0.02
N ASP A 91 -4.81 -22.87 -1.04
CA ASP A 91 -3.78 -23.18 -2.03
C ASP A 91 -2.37 -23.14 -1.40
N ALA A 92 -2.20 -22.34 -0.35
CA ALA A 92 -1.00 -22.35 0.49
C ALA A 92 -1.05 -23.55 1.46
N VAL A 93 -0.22 -24.57 1.20
CA VAL A 93 -0.10 -25.85 1.95
C VAL A 93 0.11 -25.69 3.47
N THR A 94 0.43 -24.48 3.95
CA THR A 94 0.82 -24.22 5.35
C THR A 94 -0.32 -23.94 6.31
N TRP A 95 -1.52 -23.60 5.87
CA TRP A 95 -2.60 -23.15 6.76
C TRP A 95 -3.53 -24.30 7.20
N SER A 96 -3.88 -24.34 8.49
CA SER A 96 -4.89 -25.27 9.01
C SER A 96 -6.33 -24.80 8.72
N GLU A 97 -7.29 -25.71 8.64
CA GLU A 97 -8.69 -25.33 8.36
C GLU A 97 -9.31 -24.43 9.44
N SER A 98 -8.95 -24.63 10.71
CA SER A 98 -9.42 -23.82 11.84
C SER A 98 -8.85 -22.40 11.79
N THR A 99 -7.54 -22.25 11.57
CA THR A 99 -6.89 -20.94 11.43
C THR A 99 -7.46 -20.17 10.24
N VAL A 100 -7.67 -20.84 9.09
CA VAL A 100 -8.32 -20.22 7.92
C VAL A 100 -9.72 -19.74 8.27
N ALA A 101 -10.54 -20.54 8.95
CA ALA A 101 -11.90 -20.14 9.31
C ALA A 101 -11.92 -18.86 10.17
N ILE A 102 -11.00 -18.74 11.12
CA ILE A 102 -10.87 -17.56 11.99
C ILE A 102 -10.43 -16.33 11.21
N VAL A 103 -9.41 -16.45 10.36
CA VAL A 103 -8.91 -15.34 9.52
C VAL A 103 -9.99 -14.86 8.56
N ILE A 104 -10.72 -15.78 7.92
CA ILE A 104 -11.80 -15.44 6.99
C ILE A 104 -12.97 -14.77 7.72
N LYS A 105 -13.31 -15.23 8.93
CA LYS A 105 -14.33 -14.57 9.75
C LYS A 105 -13.92 -13.13 10.09
N ALA A 106 -12.70 -12.94 10.59
CA ALA A 106 -12.18 -11.61 10.92
C ALA A 106 -12.14 -10.68 9.68
N TRP A 107 -11.75 -11.22 8.52
CA TRP A 107 -11.81 -10.49 7.25
C TRP A 107 -13.25 -10.11 6.88
N SER A 108 -14.19 -11.06 6.90
CA SER A 108 -15.58 -10.83 6.52
C SER A 108 -16.23 -9.72 7.35
N ASP A 109 -15.93 -9.70 8.66
CA ASP A 109 -16.50 -8.73 9.59
C ASP A 109 -15.97 -7.31 9.34
N GLN A 110 -14.71 -7.17 8.90
CA GLN A 110 -13.99 -5.89 8.85
C GLN A 110 -13.60 -5.42 7.44
N LYS A 111 -13.96 -6.17 6.39
CA LYS A 111 -13.49 -5.93 5.00
C LYS A 111 -13.79 -4.53 4.48
N SER A 112 -14.99 -4.01 4.74
CA SER A 112 -15.43 -2.71 4.22
C SER A 112 -14.56 -1.57 4.77
N HIS A 113 -14.27 -1.62 6.07
CA HIS A 113 -13.47 -0.62 6.76
C HIS A 113 -11.98 -0.73 6.40
N LEU A 114 -11.45 -1.95 6.24
CA LEU A 114 -10.06 -2.13 5.79
C LEU A 114 -9.85 -1.67 4.34
N ILE A 115 -10.79 -1.95 3.44
CA ILE A 115 -10.72 -1.48 2.05
C ILE A 115 -10.80 0.06 2.01
N SER A 116 -11.67 0.69 2.80
CA SER A 116 -11.76 2.15 2.82
C SER A 116 -10.49 2.80 3.37
N VAL A 117 -9.89 2.25 4.42
CA VAL A 117 -8.60 2.73 4.96
C VAL A 117 -7.47 2.52 3.96
N ALA A 118 -7.43 1.37 3.26
CA ALA A 118 -6.43 1.10 2.23
C ALA A 118 -6.58 2.05 1.02
N ASP A 119 -7.82 2.32 0.59
CA ASP A 119 -8.11 3.26 -0.49
C ASP A 119 -7.78 4.71 -0.06
N ALA A 120 -8.09 5.10 1.17
CA ALA A 120 -7.71 6.40 1.73
C ALA A 120 -6.19 6.55 1.80
N TYR A 121 -5.48 5.53 2.28
CA TYR A 121 -4.02 5.51 2.28
C TYR A 121 -3.48 5.63 0.86
N LYS A 122 -3.98 4.85 -0.12
CA LYS A 122 -3.57 4.98 -1.54
C LYS A 122 -3.86 6.37 -2.12
N ALA A 123 -5.00 6.97 -1.80
CA ALA A 123 -5.35 8.32 -2.23
C ALA A 123 -4.44 9.38 -1.59
N LEU A 124 -3.98 9.17 -0.36
CA LEU A 124 -2.99 10.01 0.32
C LEU A 124 -1.56 9.72 -0.16
N ASN A 125 -1.32 8.54 -0.71
CA ASN A 125 -0.05 8.04 -1.25
C ASN A 125 0.16 8.48 -2.72
N VAL A 126 -0.35 9.65 -3.10
CA VAL A 126 -0.08 10.29 -4.40
C VAL A 126 1.19 11.12 -4.29
N GLY A 127 2.08 11.00 -5.27
CA GLY A 127 3.31 11.79 -5.32
C GLY A 127 3.01 13.30 -5.33
N LYS A 128 3.80 14.09 -4.60
CA LYS A 128 3.63 15.54 -4.50
C LYS A 128 4.49 16.25 -5.55
N LEU A 129 3.90 17.18 -6.31
CA LEU A 129 4.67 18.07 -7.16
C LEU A 129 5.44 19.07 -6.28
N VAL A 130 6.77 19.00 -6.30
CA VAL A 130 7.69 19.80 -5.47
C VAL A 130 8.19 21.04 -6.20
N ASP A 131 8.46 20.92 -7.50
CA ASP A 131 9.03 21.99 -8.32
C ASP A 131 8.47 21.87 -9.74
N PHE A 132 8.19 23.00 -10.35
CA PHE A 132 7.72 23.10 -11.73
C PHE A 132 8.50 24.19 -12.45
N LYS A 133 9.26 23.81 -13.47
CA LYS A 133 10.05 24.72 -14.29
C LYS A 133 9.68 24.53 -15.75
N TRP A 134 9.74 25.61 -16.50
CA TRP A 134 9.57 25.57 -17.94
C TRP A 134 10.57 26.50 -18.61
N LYS A 135 10.92 26.19 -19.86
CA LYS A 135 11.73 27.05 -20.72
C LYS A 135 11.20 27.02 -22.14
N LEU A 136 11.30 28.15 -22.84
CA LEU A 136 11.03 28.25 -24.26
C LEU A 136 12.32 27.98 -25.03
N GLY A 137 12.31 26.95 -25.88
CA GLY A 137 13.37 26.62 -26.83
C GLY A 137 12.94 26.96 -28.25
N LEU A 138 13.93 27.20 -29.10
CA LEU A 138 13.75 27.29 -30.54
C LEU A 138 14.64 26.23 -31.18
N ALA A 139 14.04 25.30 -31.91
CA ALA A 139 14.81 24.43 -32.77
C ALA A 139 15.27 25.27 -33.98
N MET A 140 16.52 25.13 -34.38
CA MET A 140 17.08 25.80 -35.55
C MET A 140 17.30 24.77 -36.65
N SER A 141 17.06 25.20 -37.89
CA SER A 141 17.30 24.37 -39.06
C SER A 141 18.77 23.96 -39.18
N SER A 142 18.99 22.74 -39.65
CA SER A 142 20.32 22.22 -40.01
C SER A 142 20.38 21.92 -41.51
N SER A 143 21.57 21.68 -42.04
CA SER A 143 21.76 21.24 -43.43
C SER A 143 20.99 19.96 -43.78
N SER A 144 20.62 19.15 -42.78
CA SER A 144 19.77 17.96 -42.89
C SER A 144 18.29 18.18 -42.52
N CYS A 145 17.91 19.30 -41.90
CA CYS A 145 16.53 19.61 -41.51
C CYS A 145 16.20 21.09 -41.80
N LYS A 146 15.82 21.39 -43.05
CA LYS A 146 15.61 22.78 -43.55
C LYS A 146 14.37 23.50 -43.00
N ASN A 147 13.41 22.77 -42.43
CA ASN A 147 12.10 23.31 -41.99
C ASN A 147 11.88 23.30 -40.47
N LEU A 148 12.95 23.24 -39.67
CA LEU A 148 12.85 23.14 -38.22
C LEU A 148 13.06 24.50 -37.54
N ASN A 149 12.21 25.49 -37.85
CA ASN A 149 12.13 26.77 -37.14
C ASN A 149 10.83 26.81 -36.33
N SER A 150 10.72 25.92 -35.34
CA SER A 150 9.53 25.82 -34.50
C SER A 150 9.89 26.03 -33.04
N PRO A 151 9.24 26.98 -32.34
CA PRO A 151 9.39 27.10 -30.90
C PRO A 151 8.73 25.92 -30.19
N TYR A 152 9.37 25.47 -29.12
CA TYR A 152 8.86 24.42 -28.25
C TYR A 152 9.08 24.81 -26.79
N ILE A 153 8.26 24.26 -25.90
CA ILE A 153 8.40 24.43 -24.47
C ILE A 153 8.94 23.13 -23.89
N VAL A 154 9.99 23.22 -23.07
CA VAL A 154 10.42 22.11 -22.23
C VAL A 154 9.88 22.36 -20.83
N VAL A 155 9.12 21.41 -20.31
CA VAL A 155 8.64 21.40 -18.93
C VAL A 155 9.46 20.39 -18.15
N SER A 156 9.87 20.77 -16.94
CA SER A 156 10.59 19.93 -15.97
C SER A 156 9.88 19.99 -14.63
N MET A 157 9.52 18.82 -14.09
CA MET A 157 8.77 18.67 -12.85
C MET A 157 9.55 17.81 -11.88
N LYS A 158 9.65 18.23 -10.62
CA LYS A 158 10.13 17.37 -9.53
C LYS A 158 8.94 16.82 -8.78
N ILE A 159 8.85 15.50 -8.69
CA ILE A 159 7.77 14.79 -8.00
C ILE A 159 8.40 14.02 -6.84
N ALA A 160 7.97 14.33 -5.62
CA ALA A 160 8.31 13.52 -4.45
C ALA A 160 7.34 12.34 -4.38
N SER A 161 7.87 11.14 -4.46
CA SER A 161 7.12 9.94 -4.13
C SER A 161 6.74 9.95 -2.63
N PRO A 162 5.75 9.16 -2.23
CA PRO A 162 5.44 9.00 -0.81
C PRO A 162 6.56 8.36 0.02
N SER A 163 7.52 7.67 -0.63
CA SER A 163 8.74 7.18 0.02
C SER A 163 9.79 8.28 0.27
N GLY A 164 9.52 9.52 -0.16
CA GLY A 164 10.43 10.66 -0.03
C GLY A 164 11.46 10.77 -1.15
N GLU A 165 11.44 9.85 -2.13
CA GLU A 165 12.31 9.91 -3.30
C GLU A 165 11.83 11.01 -4.25
N VAL A 166 12.73 11.91 -4.66
CA VAL A 166 12.39 12.99 -5.60
C VAL A 166 12.85 12.61 -6.99
N GLN A 167 11.89 12.44 -7.91
CA GLN A 167 12.15 12.15 -9.31
C GLN A 167 11.94 13.40 -10.18
N LEU A 168 12.82 13.60 -11.15
CA LEU A 168 12.75 14.68 -12.13
C LEU A 168 12.21 14.13 -13.45
N GLN A 169 11.02 14.56 -13.86
CA GLN A 169 10.44 14.23 -15.15
C GLN A 169 10.50 15.46 -16.06
N SER A 170 10.94 15.29 -17.30
CA SER A 170 10.91 16.36 -18.30
C SER A 170 10.28 15.89 -19.60
N PHE A 171 9.61 16.81 -20.29
CA PHE A 171 8.97 16.56 -21.59
C PHE A 171 8.84 17.84 -22.40
N GLU A 172 8.69 17.69 -23.70
CA GLU A 172 8.54 18.80 -24.65
C GLU A 172 7.10 18.89 -25.13
N MET A 173 6.66 20.12 -25.43
CA MET A 173 5.38 20.39 -26.05
C MET A 173 5.46 21.60 -26.96
N THR A 174 4.54 21.68 -27.92
CA THR A 174 4.38 22.84 -28.77
C THR A 174 3.82 24.03 -27.97
N VAL A 175 4.01 25.25 -28.48
CA VAL A 175 3.45 26.46 -27.85
C VAL A 175 1.91 26.40 -27.70
N PRO A 176 1.13 25.92 -28.70
CA PRO A 176 -0.33 25.75 -28.53
C PRO A 176 -0.70 24.75 -27.43
N GLU A 177 0.00 23.61 -27.33
CA GLU A 177 -0.23 22.62 -26.26
C GLU A 177 0.05 23.21 -24.88
N PHE A 178 1.13 23.99 -24.74
CA PHE A 178 1.44 24.67 -23.47
C PHE A 178 0.37 25.70 -23.08
N LYS A 179 -0.20 26.44 -24.05
CA LYS A 179 -1.32 27.36 -23.78
C LYS A 179 -2.56 26.61 -23.29
N HIS A 180 -2.85 25.44 -23.88
CA HIS A 180 -3.95 24.60 -23.43
C HIS A 180 -3.72 24.06 -22.03
N PHE A 181 -2.52 23.51 -21.77
CA PHE A 181 -2.10 23.04 -20.46
C PHE A 181 -2.22 24.13 -19.38
N SER A 182 -1.69 25.33 -19.66
CA SER A 182 -1.77 26.46 -18.72
C SER A 182 -3.21 26.88 -18.43
N LYS A 183 -4.11 26.81 -19.42
CA LYS A 183 -5.53 27.08 -19.21
C LYS A 183 -6.17 26.04 -18.28
N GLN A 184 -5.94 24.75 -18.55
CA GLN A 184 -6.47 23.67 -17.71
C GLN A 184 -6.00 23.77 -16.26
N MET A 185 -4.73 24.11 -16.04
CA MET A 185 -4.18 24.32 -14.68
C MET A 185 -4.86 25.48 -13.95
N LYS A 186 -5.22 26.56 -14.65
CA LYS A 186 -5.97 27.69 -14.06
C LYS A 186 -7.42 27.32 -13.74
N ASP A 187 -8.08 26.61 -14.64
CA ASP A 187 -9.45 26.13 -14.43
C ASP A 187 -9.50 25.19 -13.22
N MET A 188 -8.51 24.30 -13.07
CA MET A 188 -8.37 23.43 -11.91
C MET A 188 -8.13 24.22 -10.61
N ALA A 189 -7.26 25.23 -10.64
CA ALA A 189 -7.00 26.09 -9.47
C ALA A 189 -8.27 26.82 -9.00
N ALA A 190 -9.05 27.36 -9.95
CA ALA A 190 -10.31 28.04 -9.64
C ALA A 190 -11.33 27.12 -8.96
N VAL A 191 -11.44 25.85 -9.38
CA VAL A 191 -12.31 24.87 -8.71
C VAL A 191 -11.82 24.57 -7.29
N MET A 192 -10.51 24.43 -7.09
CA MET A 192 -9.93 24.16 -5.76
C MET A 192 -10.12 25.31 -4.77
N GLU A 193 -10.18 26.56 -5.23
CA GLU A 193 -10.44 27.74 -4.39
C GLU A 193 -11.91 27.88 -3.97
N THR A 194 -12.82 27.18 -4.65
CA THR A 194 -14.28 27.25 -4.38
C THR A 194 -14.80 26.22 -3.37
N VAL A 195 -13.91 25.40 -2.79
CA VAL A 195 -14.21 24.39 -1.76
C VAL A 195 -13.63 24.85 -0.42
#